data_AF-A0A925QW48-F1
#
_entry.id   AF-A0A925QW48-F1
#
_cell.length_a   1.000
_cell.length_b   1.000
_cell.length_c   1.000
_cell.angle_alpha   90.00
_cell.angle_beta   90.00
_cell.angle_gamma   90.00
#
_symmetry.space_group_name_H-M   'P 1'
#
loop_
_entity.id
_entity.type
_entity.pdbx_description
1 polymer ?
#
loop_
_entity_poly.entity_id
_entity_poly.type
_entity_poly.pdbx_seq_one_letter_code
_entity_poly.pdbx_strand_id
1 'polypeptide(L)'
;MDLLKIIWKEFLLGGEDWSFLLEVSFRTLFMFTVILIGLSILGKRGVKQLSVFELVVIIGLGSAAGDPMFYKDVGLLPALIVFAIVIGLYIFVTHMVGRNKKVEHLVEGKPVCLVEKGKFAIENFKKEPLGQDEFFAELRLNGVSHLGQVEKAIIETNGGISVFFYEDKEVKYGLPIMPDSINGQLKKISKEDQYACSFCGYTEKLVPSARHQCPECKKELWVKAINKRRIS
;
A
#
# COMPACT_ATOMS: atom_id res chain seq x y z
N MET A 1 -51.32 -19.47 13.58
CA MET A 1 -50.94 -18.37 12.66
C MET A 1 -50.35 -17.19 13.44
N ASP A 2 -50.83 -16.91 14.66
CA ASP A 2 -50.30 -15.82 15.51
C ASP A 2 -48.92 -16.09 16.13
N LEU A 3 -48.60 -17.34 16.49
CA LEU A 3 -47.25 -17.73 16.94
C LEU A 3 -46.18 -17.44 15.89
N LEU A 4 -46.47 -17.69 14.61
CA LEU A 4 -45.54 -17.34 13.53
C LEU A 4 -45.38 -15.82 13.46
N LYS A 5 -46.48 -15.05 13.46
CA LYS A 5 -46.41 -13.58 13.42
C LYS A 5 -45.63 -12.99 14.59
N ILE A 6 -45.75 -13.56 15.79
CA ILE A 6 -45.01 -13.11 16.98
C ILE A 6 -43.52 -13.44 16.84
N ILE A 7 -43.17 -14.67 16.44
CA ILE A 7 -41.78 -15.08 16.19
C ILE A 7 -41.14 -14.21 15.11
N TRP A 8 -41.85 -13.97 14.00
CA TRP A 8 -41.35 -13.11 12.92
C TRP A 8 -41.27 -11.65 13.34
N LYS A 9 -42.17 -11.16 14.20
CA LYS A 9 -42.12 -9.79 14.72
C LYS A 9 -40.95 -9.59 15.67
N GLU A 10 -40.77 -10.46 16.65
CA GLU A 10 -39.62 -10.41 17.58
C GLU A 10 -38.30 -10.67 16.85
N PHE A 11 -38.29 -11.53 15.84
CA PHE A 11 -37.12 -11.79 15.01
C PHE A 11 -36.73 -10.60 14.13
N LEU A 12 -37.71 -9.87 13.56
CA LEU A 12 -37.46 -8.76 12.63
C LEU A 12 -37.30 -7.39 13.33
N LEU A 13 -38.07 -7.12 14.37
CA LEU A 13 -38.09 -5.83 15.09
C LEU A 13 -37.32 -5.87 16.41
N GLY A 14 -36.95 -7.06 16.89
CA GLY A 14 -36.48 -7.22 18.26
C GLY A 14 -37.55 -6.77 19.26
N GLY A 15 -37.14 -5.95 20.22
CA GLY A 15 -38.03 -5.33 21.22
C GLY A 15 -38.54 -3.94 20.86
N GLU A 16 -38.30 -3.45 19.64
CA GLU A 16 -38.61 -2.07 19.24
C GLU A 16 -39.88 -1.97 18.37
N ASP A 17 -40.45 -0.77 18.30
CA ASP A 17 -41.67 -0.49 17.54
C ASP A 17 -41.40 -0.03 16.09
N TRP A 18 -42.41 -0.14 15.23
CA TRP A 18 -42.34 0.32 13.83
C TRP A 18 -42.02 1.83 13.69
N SER A 19 -42.38 2.64 14.69
CA SER A 19 -42.03 4.07 14.75
C SER A 19 -40.52 4.28 14.84
N PHE A 20 -39.82 3.41 15.58
CA PHE A 20 -38.37 3.46 15.70
C PHE A 20 -37.70 3.17 14.36
N LEU A 21 -38.22 2.23 13.56
CA LEU A 21 -37.69 1.98 12.21
C LEU A 21 -37.79 3.20 11.28
N LEU A 22 -38.89 3.96 11.38
CA LEU A 22 -39.04 5.21 10.62
C LEU A 22 -38.04 6.27 11.11
N GLU A 23 -37.88 6.41 12.42
CA GLU A 23 -36.89 7.31 13.01
C GLU A 23 -35.47 6.97 12.56
N VAL A 24 -35.08 5.69 12.63
CA VAL A 24 -33.79 5.17 12.15
C VAL A 24 -33.62 5.49 10.67
N SER A 25 -34.67 5.33 9.85
CA SER A 25 -34.61 5.64 8.42
C SER A 25 -34.29 7.12 8.16
N PHE A 26 -34.94 8.04 8.87
CA PHE A 26 -34.67 9.48 8.76
C PHE A 26 -33.29 9.86 9.30
N ARG A 27 -32.90 9.34 10.47
CA ARG A 27 -31.57 9.55 11.06
C ARG A 27 -30.47 9.06 10.12
N THR A 28 -30.66 7.89 9.52
CA THR A 28 -29.72 7.29 8.55
C THR A 28 -29.61 8.13 7.30
N LEU A 29 -30.73 8.55 6.70
CA LEU A 29 -30.70 9.40 5.51
C LEU A 29 -29.97 10.72 5.77
N PHE A 30 -30.26 11.36 6.91
CA PHE A 30 -29.62 12.61 7.31
C PHE A 30 -28.11 12.42 7.52
N MET A 31 -27.70 11.43 8.31
CA MET A 31 -26.28 11.18 8.58
C MET A 31 -25.53 10.72 7.33
N PHE A 32 -26.17 9.98 6.43
CA PHE A 32 -25.59 9.63 5.13
C PHE A 32 -25.29 10.89 4.30
N THR A 33 -26.20 11.86 4.25
CA THR A 33 -25.94 13.15 3.60
C THR A 33 -24.76 13.89 4.25
N VAL A 34 -24.69 13.89 5.58
CA VAL A 34 -23.57 14.50 6.33
C VAL A 34 -22.24 13.83 5.97
N ILE A 35 -22.18 12.50 5.93
CA ILE A 35 -20.99 11.73 5.52
C ILE A 35 -20.59 12.09 4.10
N LEU A 36 -21.54 12.11 3.14
CA LEU A 36 -21.23 12.46 1.75
C LEU A 36 -20.65 13.87 1.61
N ILE A 37 -21.20 14.85 2.35
CA ILE A 37 -20.66 16.21 2.40
C ILE A 37 -19.25 16.20 2.99
N GLY A 38 -19.06 15.52 4.12
CA GLY A 38 -17.74 15.38 4.77
C GLY A 38 -16.70 14.78 3.84
N LEU A 39 -17.00 13.64 3.22
CA LEU A 39 -16.11 12.97 2.26
C LEU A 39 -15.83 13.82 1.02
N SER A 40 -16.81 14.61 0.56
CA SER A 40 -16.60 15.53 -0.56
C SER A 40 -15.60 16.64 -0.22
N ILE A 41 -15.52 17.06 1.04
CA ILE A 41 -14.54 18.04 1.52
C ILE A 41 -13.11 17.45 1.55
N LEU A 42 -12.98 16.14 1.81
CA LEU A 42 -11.68 15.43 1.78
C LEU A 42 -11.08 15.38 0.35
N GLY A 43 -11.84 15.70 -0.69
CA GLY A 43 -11.37 15.86 -2.07
C GLY A 43 -11.67 14.66 -2.98
N LYS A 44 -11.17 14.71 -4.23
CA LYS A 44 -11.48 13.75 -5.30
C LYS A 44 -10.37 12.72 -5.54
N ARG A 45 -9.87 12.10 -4.48
CA ARG A 45 -8.81 11.06 -4.59
C ARG A 45 -9.47 9.68 -4.73
N GLY A 46 -8.98 8.86 -5.67
CA GLY A 46 -9.43 7.47 -5.78
C GLY A 46 -9.05 6.65 -4.55
N VAL A 47 -9.78 5.59 -4.23
CA VAL A 47 -9.55 4.76 -3.01
C VAL A 47 -8.09 4.28 -2.89
N LYS A 48 -7.43 3.94 -4.01
CA LYS A 48 -6.01 3.51 -4.02
C LYS A 48 -4.98 4.62 -3.83
N GLN A 49 -5.41 5.88 -3.91
CA GLN A 49 -4.57 7.07 -3.77
C GLN A 49 -4.72 7.75 -2.41
N LEU A 50 -5.60 7.21 -1.54
CA LEU A 50 -5.77 7.72 -0.20
C LEU A 50 -4.53 7.43 0.63
N SER A 51 -4.09 8.41 1.41
CA SER A 51 -3.06 8.18 2.42
C SER A 51 -3.61 7.30 3.54
N VAL A 52 -2.71 6.63 4.28
CA VAL A 52 -3.10 5.85 5.47
C VAL A 52 -3.84 6.74 6.48
N PHE A 53 -3.42 8.00 6.62
CA PHE A 53 -4.07 8.99 7.47
C PHE A 53 -5.52 9.26 7.03
N GLU A 54 -5.77 9.46 5.73
CA GLU A 54 -7.12 9.65 5.19
C GLU A 54 -8.01 8.44 5.44
N LEU A 55 -7.46 7.22 5.28
CA LEU A 55 -8.18 5.99 5.55
C LEU A 55 -8.64 5.90 7.02
N VAL A 56 -7.77 6.26 7.97
CA VAL A 56 -8.09 6.27 9.41
C VAL A 56 -9.23 7.25 9.70
N VAL A 57 -9.23 8.44 9.09
CA VAL A 57 -10.29 9.44 9.27
C VAL A 57 -11.62 8.93 8.71
N ILE A 58 -11.63 8.34 7.52
CA ILE A 58 -12.85 7.81 6.90
C ILE A 58 -13.45 6.68 7.74
N ILE A 59 -12.62 5.74 8.20
CA ILE A 59 -13.07 4.63 9.06
C ILE A 59 -13.61 5.16 10.39
N GLY A 60 -12.91 6.13 11.01
CA GLY A 60 -13.34 6.76 12.25
C GLY A 60 -14.68 7.49 12.13
N LEU A 61 -14.86 8.26 11.06
CA LEU A 61 -16.14 8.93 10.77
C LEU A 61 -17.26 7.92 10.50
N GLY A 62 -16.99 6.85 9.75
CA GLY A 62 -17.95 5.78 9.52
C GLY A 62 -18.43 5.12 10.82
N SER A 63 -17.50 4.84 11.74
CA SER A 63 -17.82 4.32 13.07
C SER A 63 -18.67 5.30 13.88
N ALA A 64 -18.27 6.58 13.93
CA ALA A 64 -18.98 7.61 14.69
C ALA A 64 -20.37 7.94 14.13
N ALA A 65 -20.59 7.74 12.82
CA ALA A 65 -21.91 7.90 12.21
C ALA A 65 -22.89 6.78 12.58
N GLY A 66 -22.40 5.57 12.84
CA GLY A 66 -23.27 4.43 13.18
C GLY A 66 -24.05 4.66 14.48
N ASP A 67 -23.39 5.23 15.50
CA ASP A 67 -23.99 5.41 16.83
C ASP A 67 -25.32 6.18 16.82
N PRO A 68 -25.41 7.41 16.27
CA PRO A 68 -26.68 8.15 16.24
C PRO A 68 -27.72 7.56 15.26
N MET A 69 -27.30 6.71 14.32
CA MET A 69 -28.21 6.01 13.40
C MET A 69 -28.92 4.85 14.10
N PHE A 70 -28.19 4.08 14.92
CA PHE A 70 -28.70 2.85 15.55
C PHE A 70 -29.23 3.05 16.97
N TYR A 71 -28.66 3.96 17.75
CA TYR A 71 -29.02 4.12 19.16
C TYR A 71 -29.90 5.35 19.39
N LYS A 72 -31.12 5.12 19.88
CA LYS A 72 -32.09 6.17 20.20
C LYS A 72 -31.57 7.19 21.21
N ASP A 73 -30.76 6.72 22.16
CA ASP A 73 -30.18 7.53 23.25
C ASP A 73 -29.04 8.44 22.78
N VAL A 74 -28.52 8.21 21.58
CA VAL A 74 -27.49 9.05 20.97
C VAL A 74 -28.17 10.06 20.04
N GLY A 75 -28.09 11.34 20.41
CA GLY A 75 -28.59 12.43 19.58
C GLY A 75 -27.73 12.68 18.34
N LEU A 76 -28.33 13.24 17.29
CA LEU A 76 -27.61 13.63 16.07
C LEU A 76 -26.63 14.79 16.31
N LEU A 77 -26.96 15.72 17.21
CA LEU A 77 -26.15 16.92 17.44
C LEU A 77 -24.74 16.61 17.99
N PRO A 78 -24.56 15.75 19.01
CA PRO A 78 -23.23 15.29 19.42
C PRO A 78 -22.42 14.70 18.25
N ALA A 79 -23.04 13.87 17.40
CA ALA A 79 -22.37 13.29 16.24
C ALA A 79 -21.96 14.37 15.22
N LEU A 80 -22.81 15.37 14.96
CA LEU A 80 -22.47 16.50 14.11
C LEU A 80 -21.27 17.30 14.64
N ILE A 81 -21.20 17.51 15.97
CA ILE A 81 -20.06 18.18 16.60
C ILE A 81 -18.78 17.35 16.42
N VAL A 82 -18.84 16.04 16.67
CA VAL A 82 -17.70 15.12 16.43
C VAL A 82 -17.24 15.19 14.99
N PHE A 83 -18.16 15.13 14.03
CA PHE A 83 -17.87 15.23 12.60
C PHE A 83 -17.19 16.56 12.26
N ALA A 84 -17.74 17.68 12.74
CA ALA A 84 -17.18 19.01 12.49
C ALA A 84 -15.76 19.14 13.06
N ILE A 85 -15.52 18.62 14.27
CA ILE A 85 -14.19 18.62 14.89
C ILE A 85 -13.21 17.74 14.11
N VAL A 86 -13.59 16.51 13.77
CA VAL A 86 -12.71 15.58 13.04
C VAL A 86 -12.38 16.11 11.65
N ILE A 87 -13.36 16.64 10.91
CA ILE A 87 -13.13 17.25 9.60
C ILE A 87 -12.28 18.52 9.74
N GLY A 88 -12.54 19.35 10.76
CA GLY A 88 -11.73 20.54 11.03
C GLY A 88 -10.27 20.20 11.36
N LEU A 89 -10.05 19.16 12.16
CA LEU A 89 -8.71 18.64 12.46
C LEU A 89 -8.04 18.06 11.21
N TYR A 90 -8.77 17.32 10.37
CA TYR A 90 -8.25 16.85 9.09
C TYR A 90 -7.76 18.02 8.24
N ILE A 91 -8.61 19.04 8.00
CA ILE A 91 -8.25 20.23 7.22
C ILE A 91 -7.03 20.93 7.83
N PHE A 92 -6.99 21.08 9.15
CA PHE A 92 -5.88 21.70 9.86
C PHE A 92 -4.57 20.93 9.66
N VAL A 93 -4.59 19.61 9.83
CA VAL A 93 -3.43 18.74 9.64
C VAL A 93 -2.97 18.77 8.19
N THR A 94 -3.88 18.65 7.22
CA THR A 94 -3.56 18.73 5.78
C THR A 94 -2.91 20.07 5.43
N HIS A 95 -3.39 21.17 6.00
CA HIS A 95 -2.77 22.49 5.81
C HIS A 95 -1.37 22.58 6.44
N MET A 96 -1.15 21.95 7.59
CA MET A 96 0.17 21.86 8.23
C MET A 96 1.15 20.99 7.46
N VAL A 97 0.69 19.85 6.94
CA VAL A 97 1.44 18.97 6.03
C VAL A 97 1.91 19.78 4.81
N GLY A 98 1.00 20.52 4.16
CA GLY A 98 1.33 21.35 2.99
C GLY A 98 2.32 22.49 3.25
N ARG A 99 2.54 22.89 4.52
CA ARG A 99 3.49 23.95 4.89
C ARG A 99 4.83 23.44 5.42
N ASN A 100 4.87 22.24 6.01
CA ASN A 100 6.05 21.76 6.70
C ASN A 100 6.38 20.32 6.32
N LYS A 101 7.47 20.14 5.57
CA LYS A 101 8.00 18.82 5.17
C LYS A 101 8.26 17.88 6.34
N LYS A 102 8.56 18.39 7.54
CA LYS A 102 8.72 17.54 8.72
C LYS A 102 7.40 16.95 9.20
N VAL A 103 6.31 17.73 9.10
CA VAL A 103 4.96 17.27 9.44
C VAL A 103 4.46 16.30 8.38
N GLU A 104 4.68 16.61 7.10
CA GLU A 104 4.43 15.69 5.99
C GLU A 104 5.11 14.34 6.21
N HIS A 105 6.43 14.33 6.46
CA HIS A 105 7.15 13.08 6.71
C HIS A 105 6.72 12.33 7.97
N LEU A 106 6.14 13.02 8.96
CA LEU A 106 5.64 12.39 10.19
C LEU A 106 4.24 11.78 9.99
N VAL A 107 3.37 12.47 9.25
CA VAL A 107 1.95 12.09 9.09
C VAL A 107 1.74 11.18 7.89
N GLU A 108 2.34 11.50 6.75
CA GLU A 108 2.18 10.77 5.48
C GLU A 108 3.41 9.91 5.16
N GLY A 109 4.56 10.18 5.77
CA GLY A 109 5.82 9.49 5.42
C GLY A 109 6.53 10.15 4.25
N LYS A 110 7.47 9.45 3.63
CA LYS A 110 8.17 9.93 2.44
C LYS A 110 8.34 8.80 1.44
N PRO A 111 8.28 9.08 0.13
CA PRO A 111 8.62 8.10 -0.87
C PRO A 111 10.08 7.68 -0.72
N VAL A 112 10.35 6.38 -0.87
CA VAL A 112 11.70 5.81 -0.71
C VAL A 112 12.10 5.05 -1.97
N CYS A 113 13.24 5.44 -2.54
CA CYS A 113 13.83 4.73 -3.67
C CYS A 113 14.41 3.39 -3.18
N LEU A 114 13.83 2.27 -3.64
CA LEU A 114 14.25 0.91 -3.30
C LEU A 114 15.15 0.29 -4.36
N VAL A 115 14.95 0.65 -5.63
CA VAL A 115 15.82 0.23 -6.74
C VAL A 115 16.31 1.46 -7.47
N GLU A 116 17.62 1.50 -7.73
CA GLU A 116 18.26 2.53 -8.53
C GLU A 116 19.23 1.88 -9.50
N LYS A 117 19.08 2.19 -10.79
CA LYS A 117 19.92 1.67 -11.88
C LYS A 117 19.98 0.14 -11.93
N GLY A 118 18.84 -0.51 -11.71
CA GLY A 118 18.69 -1.96 -11.74
C GLY A 118 19.30 -2.72 -10.57
N LYS A 119 19.70 -2.02 -9.50
CA LYS A 119 20.16 -2.62 -8.24
C LYS A 119 19.40 -2.06 -7.05
N PHE A 120 19.35 -2.81 -5.95
CA PHE A 120 18.75 -2.32 -4.72
C PHE A 120 19.56 -1.17 -4.12
N ALA A 121 18.85 -0.13 -3.68
CA ALA A 121 19.37 0.89 -2.78
C ALA A 121 19.46 0.29 -1.37
N ILE A 122 20.54 -0.43 -1.09
CA ILE A 122 20.69 -1.31 0.10
C ILE A 122 20.36 -0.59 1.41
N GLU A 123 20.84 0.65 1.59
CA GLU A 123 20.60 1.41 2.82
C GLU A 123 19.13 1.78 3.02
N ASN A 124 18.41 2.04 1.93
CA ASN A 124 16.99 2.36 1.96
C ASN A 124 16.18 1.09 2.20
N PHE A 125 16.49 0.02 1.45
CA PHE A 125 15.78 -1.25 1.56
C PHE A 125 15.87 -1.86 2.97
N LYS A 126 16.99 -1.69 3.67
CA LYS A 126 17.16 -2.16 5.05
C LYS A 126 16.34 -1.38 6.09
N LYS A 127 15.96 -0.15 5.79
CA LYS A 127 15.19 0.71 6.70
C LYS A 127 13.69 0.48 6.57
N GLU A 128 13.24 -0.01 5.42
CA GLU A 128 11.85 -0.34 5.19
C GLU A 128 11.50 -1.74 5.75
N PRO A 129 10.32 -1.92 6.35
CA PRO A 129 9.86 -3.22 6.83
C PRO A 129 9.45 -4.19 5.71
N LEU A 130 9.62 -3.80 4.44
CA LEU A 130 9.21 -4.56 3.26
C LEU A 130 10.14 -5.75 3.00
N GLY A 131 9.57 -6.94 2.87
CA GLY A 131 10.31 -8.15 2.52
C GLY A 131 10.80 -8.14 1.06
N GLN A 132 11.94 -8.77 0.78
CA GLN A 132 12.46 -8.91 -0.59
C GLN A 132 11.47 -9.64 -1.53
N ASP A 133 10.84 -10.71 -1.03
CA ASP A 133 9.90 -11.51 -1.81
C ASP A 133 8.59 -10.76 -2.11
N GLU A 134 8.14 -9.93 -1.17
CA GLU A 134 6.98 -9.05 -1.30
C GLU A 134 7.27 -7.94 -2.32
N PHE A 135 8.43 -7.28 -2.20
CA PHE A 135 8.88 -6.31 -3.19
C PHE A 135 8.98 -6.91 -4.60
N PHE A 136 9.52 -8.13 -4.73
CA PHE A 136 9.56 -8.82 -6.00
C PHE A 136 8.16 -9.21 -6.50
N ALA A 137 7.20 -9.51 -5.63
CA ALA A 137 5.82 -9.76 -6.02
C ALA A 137 5.20 -8.51 -6.66
N GLU A 138 5.38 -7.35 -6.04
CA GLU A 138 4.90 -6.07 -6.59
C GLU A 138 5.55 -5.73 -7.92
N LEU A 139 6.87 -5.95 -8.07
CA LEU A 139 7.54 -5.78 -9.36
C LEU A 139 6.98 -6.73 -10.43
N ARG A 140 6.69 -7.99 -10.08
CA ARG A 140 6.06 -8.95 -11.01
C ARG A 140 4.65 -8.51 -11.42
N LEU A 141 3.85 -7.97 -10.50
CA LEU A 141 2.54 -7.38 -10.81
C LEU A 141 2.65 -6.19 -11.79
N ASN A 142 3.78 -5.47 -11.76
CA ASN A 142 4.14 -4.43 -12.73
C ASN A 142 4.78 -4.97 -14.03
N GLY A 143 4.77 -6.29 -14.25
CA GLY A 143 5.32 -6.92 -15.45
C GLY A 143 6.85 -6.97 -15.52
N VAL A 144 7.54 -6.74 -14.41
CA VAL A 144 9.01 -6.87 -14.31
C VAL A 144 9.38 -8.35 -14.19
N SER A 145 10.39 -8.77 -14.94
CA SER A 145 10.95 -10.13 -14.90
C SER A 145 12.37 -10.19 -14.32
N HIS A 146 13.11 -9.08 -14.37
CA HIS A 146 14.40 -8.91 -13.73
C HIS A 146 14.71 -7.43 -13.44
N LEU A 147 15.57 -7.17 -12.46
CA LEU A 147 15.90 -5.80 -12.06
C LEU A 147 16.61 -4.97 -13.15
N GLY A 148 17.25 -5.62 -14.12
CA GLY A 148 17.92 -4.94 -15.24
C GLY A 148 16.97 -4.20 -16.21
N GLN A 149 15.65 -4.39 -16.05
CA GLN A 149 14.60 -3.64 -16.75
C GLN A 149 14.24 -2.34 -16.01
N VAL A 150 14.57 -2.23 -14.73
CA VAL A 150 14.11 -1.17 -13.84
C VAL A 150 15.20 -0.12 -13.68
N GLU A 151 14.90 1.10 -14.11
CA GLU A 151 15.75 2.26 -13.83
C GLU A 151 15.58 2.71 -12.38
N LYS A 152 14.32 2.84 -11.93
CA LYS A 152 14.00 3.25 -10.58
C LYS A 152 12.73 2.57 -10.08
N ALA A 153 12.74 2.10 -8.84
CA ALA A 153 11.51 1.70 -8.15
C ALA A 153 11.41 2.44 -6.82
N ILE A 154 10.25 3.04 -6.57
CA ILE A 154 9.97 3.89 -5.43
C ILE A 154 8.77 3.32 -4.70
N ILE A 155 8.90 3.07 -3.39
CA ILE A 155 7.74 2.83 -2.54
C ILE A 155 7.14 4.18 -2.15
N GLU A 156 5.86 4.36 -2.44
CA GLU A 156 5.09 5.57 -2.16
C GLU A 156 4.52 5.53 -0.74
N THR A 157 4.02 6.67 -0.25
CA THR A 157 3.47 6.82 1.10
C THR A 157 2.20 5.99 1.36
N ASN A 158 1.49 5.61 0.31
CA ASN A 158 0.35 4.69 0.38
C ASN A 158 0.76 3.21 0.32
N GLY A 159 2.06 2.89 0.29
CA GLY A 159 2.60 1.53 0.16
C GLY A 159 2.66 1.00 -1.27
N GLY A 160 2.15 1.73 -2.25
CA GLY A 160 2.26 1.37 -3.66
C GLY A 160 3.69 1.48 -4.18
N ILE A 161 4.00 0.76 -5.26
CA ILE A 161 5.33 0.82 -5.90
C ILE A 161 5.21 1.47 -7.28
N SER A 162 5.89 2.61 -7.44
CA SER A 162 6.11 3.26 -8.73
C SER A 162 7.34 2.67 -9.40
N VAL A 163 7.20 2.19 -10.64
CA VAL A 163 8.29 1.57 -11.41
C VAL A 163 8.57 2.37 -12.68
N PHE A 164 9.81 2.81 -12.82
CA PHE A 164 10.34 3.46 -14.01
C PHE A 164 11.30 2.50 -14.71
N PHE A 165 11.10 2.32 -16.01
CA PHE A 165 11.77 1.30 -16.81
C PHE A 165 12.81 1.94 -17.72
N TYR A 166 13.88 1.19 -17.99
CA TYR A 166 14.77 1.52 -19.10
C TYR A 166 14.06 1.38 -20.44
N GLU A 167 14.48 2.15 -21.44
CA GLU A 167 14.13 1.86 -22.83
C GLU A 167 14.65 0.46 -23.24
N ASP A 168 13.97 -0.19 -24.19
CA ASP A 168 14.31 -1.55 -24.64
C ASP A 168 15.77 -1.74 -25.11
N LYS A 169 16.36 -0.68 -25.67
CA LYS A 169 17.76 -0.65 -26.11
C LYS A 169 18.76 -0.53 -24.95
N GLU A 170 18.31 -0.06 -23.80
CA GLU A 170 19.12 0.20 -22.60
C GLU A 170 18.93 -0.85 -21.51
N VAL A 171 18.05 -1.84 -21.71
CA VAL A 171 17.85 -2.97 -20.80
C VAL A 171 19.19 -3.67 -20.54
N LYS A 172 19.53 -3.80 -19.26
CA LYS A 172 20.79 -4.38 -18.80
C LYS A 172 20.59 -5.82 -18.34
N TYR A 173 21.69 -6.53 -18.16
CA TYR A 173 21.66 -7.73 -17.33
C TYR A 173 21.20 -7.36 -15.92
N GLY A 174 20.37 -8.19 -15.32
CA GLY A 174 19.92 -7.99 -13.96
C GLY A 174 19.49 -9.27 -13.28
N LEU A 175 19.21 -9.15 -11.98
CA LEU A 175 18.73 -10.24 -11.14
C LEU A 175 17.35 -10.70 -11.61
N PRO A 176 17.19 -11.96 -12.05
CA PRO A 176 15.86 -12.52 -12.29
C PRO A 176 15.07 -12.58 -10.99
N ILE A 177 13.81 -12.12 -11.03
CA ILE A 177 12.94 -12.03 -9.84
C ILE A 177 11.83 -13.10 -9.81
N MET A 178 11.85 -14.03 -10.76
CA MET A 178 10.90 -15.15 -10.77
C MET A 178 11.25 -16.17 -9.68
N PRO A 179 10.25 -16.75 -8.98
CA PRO A 179 10.50 -17.72 -7.90
C PRO A 179 11.44 -18.86 -8.29
N ASP A 180 11.23 -19.47 -9.47
CA ASP A 180 12.04 -20.58 -9.96
C ASP A 180 13.51 -20.18 -10.19
N SER A 181 13.73 -18.93 -10.63
CA SER A 181 15.07 -18.40 -10.89
C SER A 181 15.82 -18.09 -9.59
N ILE A 182 15.14 -17.58 -8.57
CA ILE A 182 15.74 -17.22 -7.27
C ILE A 182 16.16 -18.47 -6.48
N ASN A 183 15.45 -19.59 -6.64
CA ASN A 183 15.80 -20.85 -5.99
C ASN A 183 17.12 -21.46 -6.52
N GLY A 184 17.56 -21.06 -7.72
CA GLY A 184 18.82 -21.51 -8.35
C GLY A 184 20.09 -20.80 -7.87
N GLN A 185 20.15 -20.33 -6.63
CA GLN A 185 21.30 -19.60 -6.09
C GLN A 185 22.56 -20.45 -5.99
N LEU A 186 23.67 -19.88 -6.47
CA LEU A 186 24.98 -20.52 -6.54
C LEU A 186 25.96 -19.78 -5.63
N LYS A 187 26.69 -20.53 -4.80
CA LYS A 187 27.89 -20.04 -4.09
C LYS A 187 29.17 -20.23 -4.91
N LYS A 188 29.24 -21.34 -5.64
CA LYS A 188 30.36 -21.73 -6.50
C LYS A 188 29.98 -21.48 -7.96
N ILE A 189 30.86 -20.79 -8.69
CA ILE A 189 30.70 -20.52 -10.11
C ILE A 189 31.52 -21.55 -10.89
N SER A 190 30.88 -22.28 -11.79
CA SER A 190 31.50 -23.32 -12.61
C SER A 190 31.80 -22.89 -14.04
N LYS A 191 31.04 -21.91 -14.55
CA LYS A 191 31.14 -21.41 -15.93
C LYS A 191 31.23 -19.89 -15.95
N GLU A 192 32.10 -19.38 -16.81
CA GLU A 192 32.21 -17.95 -17.10
C GLU A 192 30.93 -17.44 -17.78
N ASP A 193 30.24 -16.50 -17.13
CA ASP A 193 28.98 -15.92 -17.61
C ASP A 193 28.65 -14.62 -16.86
N GLN A 194 27.55 -13.95 -17.21
CA GLN A 194 26.99 -12.83 -16.44
C GLN A 194 26.17 -13.33 -15.26
N TYR A 195 26.49 -12.87 -14.05
CA TYR A 195 25.78 -13.21 -12.82
C TYR A 195 25.29 -11.95 -12.12
N ALA A 196 24.23 -12.10 -11.35
CA ALA A 196 23.66 -11.08 -10.49
C ALA A 196 23.70 -11.54 -9.04
N CYS A 197 24.06 -10.66 -8.11
CA CYS A 197 23.96 -10.94 -6.69
C CYS A 197 22.48 -11.15 -6.32
N SER A 198 22.16 -12.25 -5.64
CA SER A 198 20.77 -12.60 -5.28
C SER A 198 20.13 -11.62 -4.29
N PHE A 199 20.95 -10.81 -3.61
CA PHE A 199 20.48 -9.86 -2.63
C PHE A 199 20.38 -8.43 -3.16
N CYS A 200 21.45 -7.84 -3.70
CA CYS A 200 21.43 -6.43 -4.11
C CYS A 200 21.20 -6.23 -5.62
N GLY A 201 21.22 -7.29 -6.42
CA GLY A 201 21.05 -7.19 -7.87
C GLY A 201 22.26 -6.69 -8.66
N TYR A 202 23.41 -6.44 -8.00
CA TYR A 202 24.65 -6.08 -8.69
C TYR A 202 25.06 -7.17 -9.70
N THR A 203 25.39 -6.77 -10.92
CA THR A 203 25.75 -7.69 -11.99
C THR A 203 27.21 -7.62 -12.37
N GLU A 204 27.84 -8.77 -12.57
CA GLU A 204 29.24 -8.88 -12.97
C GLU A 204 29.47 -10.16 -13.79
N LYS A 205 30.46 -10.10 -14.69
CA LYS A 205 30.93 -11.28 -15.41
C LYS A 205 31.88 -12.06 -14.50
N LEU A 206 31.43 -13.20 -13.98
CA LEU A 206 32.22 -14.01 -13.05
C LEU A 206 32.89 -15.15 -13.79
N VAL A 207 34.15 -15.43 -13.42
CA VAL A 207 34.91 -16.60 -13.86
C VAL A 207 34.74 -17.76 -12.86
N PRO A 208 35.05 -19.01 -13.24
CA PRO A 208 34.94 -20.14 -12.33
C PRO A 208 35.77 -19.97 -11.05
N SER A 209 35.12 -20.02 -9.88
CA SER A 209 35.74 -19.90 -8.56
C SER A 209 34.88 -20.60 -7.52
N ALA A 210 35.51 -21.04 -6.43
CA ALA A 210 34.84 -21.61 -5.28
C ALA A 210 33.92 -20.62 -4.56
N ARG A 211 34.27 -19.32 -4.56
CA ARG A 211 33.56 -18.27 -3.84
C ARG A 211 33.79 -16.92 -4.52
N HIS A 212 32.73 -16.11 -4.58
CA HIS A 212 32.78 -14.73 -5.03
C HIS A 212 31.99 -13.84 -4.08
N GLN A 213 32.58 -12.73 -3.63
CA GLN A 213 31.88 -11.75 -2.78
C GLN A 213 31.41 -10.57 -3.63
N CYS A 214 30.15 -10.21 -3.48
CA CYS A 214 29.59 -9.05 -4.14
C CYS A 214 30.30 -7.78 -3.67
N PRO A 215 30.81 -6.93 -4.57
CA PRO A 215 31.54 -5.72 -4.19
C PRO A 215 30.66 -4.71 -3.43
N GLU A 216 29.35 -4.69 -3.70
CA GLU A 216 28.38 -3.76 -3.12
C GLU A 216 27.84 -4.21 -1.75
N CYS A 217 27.35 -5.44 -1.64
CA CYS A 217 26.66 -5.92 -0.43
C CYS A 217 27.43 -6.96 0.39
N LYS A 218 28.60 -7.41 -0.09
CA LYS A 218 29.47 -8.42 0.52
C LYS A 218 28.86 -9.82 0.69
N LYS A 219 27.65 -10.06 0.17
CA LYS A 219 27.05 -11.40 0.10
C LYS A 219 27.66 -12.24 -1.03
N GLU A 220 27.44 -13.54 -0.96
CA GLU A 220 28.15 -14.53 -1.80
C GLU A 220 27.20 -15.42 -2.60
N LEU A 221 25.91 -15.12 -2.56
CA LEU A 221 24.89 -15.83 -3.30
C LEU A 221 24.66 -15.09 -4.62
N TRP A 222 24.78 -15.84 -5.71
CA TRP A 222 24.68 -15.34 -7.07
C TRP A 222 23.67 -16.16 -7.86
N VAL A 223 23.05 -15.53 -8.84
CA VAL A 223 22.14 -16.17 -9.80
C VAL A 223 22.59 -15.74 -11.20
N LYS A 224 22.40 -16.59 -12.20
CA LYS A 224 22.69 -16.20 -13.59
C LYS A 224 21.83 -14.99 -13.98
N ALA A 225 22.46 -13.93 -14.46
CA ALA A 225 21.75 -12.71 -14.83
C ALA A 225 21.04 -12.88 -16.17
N ILE A 226 19.92 -12.17 -16.35
CA ILE A 226 19.17 -12.14 -17.62
C ILE A 226 18.98 -10.70 -18.09
N ASN A 227 18.82 -10.51 -19.40
CA ASN A 227 18.62 -9.21 -20.07
C ASN A 227 17.38 -9.23 -20.98
N LYS A 228 16.36 -10.00 -20.60
CA LYS A 228 15.13 -10.16 -21.40
C LYS A 228 14.41 -8.80 -21.51
N ARG A 229 14.03 -8.39 -22.71
CA ARG A 229 13.22 -7.16 -22.87
C ARG A 229 11.82 -7.36 -22.32
N ARG A 230 11.20 -6.26 -21.84
CA ARG A 230 9.79 -6.28 -21.45
C ARG A 230 8.96 -6.39 -22.73
N ILE A 231 7.94 -7.24 -22.73
CA ILE A 231 6.96 -7.25 -23.82
C ILE A 231 5.90 -6.23 -23.42
N SER A 232 5.85 -5.10 -24.14
CA SER A 232 4.85 -4.05 -23.97
C SER A 232 3.49 -4.47 -24.48
#